data_AF-A0A2W0AII3-F1
#
_entry.id   AF-A0A2W0AII3-F1
#
_cell.length_a   1.000
_cell.length_b   1.000
_cell.length_c   1.000
_cell.angle_alpha   90.00
_cell.angle_beta   90.00
_cell.angle_gamma   90.00
#
_symmetry.space_group_name_H-M   'P 1'
#
loop_
_entity.id
_entity.type
_entity.pdbx_description
1 polymer ?
#
loop_
_entity_poly.entity_id
_entity_poly.type
_entity_poly.pdbx_seq_one_letter_code
_entity_poly.pdbx_strand_id
1 'polypeptide(L)'
;MILSTDVLLWPSVFQRDTFLAMNPPAGDNVLFLWCDLQRLLHHLERSGSEDARPFAVIGITRIDEPDAQVEWVPQCDPVPAKAAAGWKLLGFDVSDAALLSGLSNCGYDGAEISAFRKRWAPHLNRNHLFTEIEIAWEFRAVTDRRVKEHAPFFVYGLYRIESQGIPRGWPEISHRQ
;
A
#
# COMPACT_ATOMS: atom_id res chain seq x y z
N MET A 1 11.83 -1.64 -9.58
CA MET A 1 11.54 -0.97 -8.29
C MET A 1 10.75 -1.96 -7.48
N ILE A 2 11.22 -2.32 -6.29
CA ILE A 2 10.47 -3.19 -5.39
C ILE A 2 9.38 -2.33 -4.75
N LEU A 3 8.15 -2.83 -4.76
CA LEU A 3 7.00 -2.17 -4.13
C LEU A 3 6.44 -3.08 -3.03
N SER A 4 5.92 -2.46 -1.97
CA SER A 4 5.26 -3.15 -0.87
C SER A 4 4.31 -2.17 -0.16
N THR A 5 3.33 -2.65 0.61
CA THR A 5 2.63 -1.79 1.57
C THR A 5 3.48 -1.46 2.79
N ASP A 6 4.55 -2.22 3.05
CA ASP A 6 5.43 -2.01 4.19
C ASP A 6 6.24 -0.74 4.02
N VAL A 7 5.80 0.30 4.73
CA VAL A 7 6.40 1.63 4.71
C VAL A 7 7.86 1.64 5.18
N LEU A 8 8.37 0.60 5.85
CA LEU A 8 9.78 0.50 6.24
C LEU A 8 10.70 0.07 5.09
N LEU A 9 10.15 -0.47 4.00
CA LEU A 9 10.91 -0.83 2.81
C LEU A 9 11.12 0.34 1.85
N TRP A 10 10.27 1.37 1.93
CA TRP A 10 10.33 2.58 1.10
C TRP A 10 11.49 3.54 1.45
N PRO A 11 11.93 3.71 2.72
CA PRO A 11 13.10 4.49 3.09
C PRO A 11 14.40 4.04 2.41
N SER A 12 14.45 2.82 1.86
CA SER A 12 15.58 2.37 1.05
C SER A 12 15.57 2.89 -0.39
N VAL A 13 14.42 3.41 -0.85
CA VAL A 13 14.19 3.98 -2.20
C VAL A 13 14.11 5.51 -2.18
N PHE A 14 13.68 6.10 -1.07
CA PHE A 14 13.55 7.56 -0.90
C PHE A 14 14.58 8.11 0.10
N GLN A 15 15.21 9.25 -0.23
CA GLN A 15 16.02 10.00 0.73
C GLN A 15 15.15 10.32 1.96
N ARG A 16 15.63 9.94 3.15
CA ARG A 16 14.92 10.01 4.44
C ARG A 16 14.29 11.38 4.73
N ASP A 17 14.94 12.45 4.28
CA ASP A 17 14.48 13.83 4.50
C ASP A 17 13.24 14.19 3.64
N THR A 18 13.11 13.60 2.45
CA THR A 18 11.94 13.80 1.58
C THR A 18 10.73 13.03 2.12
N PHE A 19 10.94 11.87 2.75
CA PHE A 19 9.87 11.05 3.32
C PHE A 19 9.15 11.78 4.47
N LEU A 20 9.89 12.41 5.38
CA LEU A 20 9.30 13.16 6.49
C LEU A 20 8.54 14.41 6.05
N ALA A 21 8.97 15.06 4.97
CA ALA A 21 8.31 16.24 4.42
C ALA A 21 7.00 15.92 3.68
N MET A 22 6.85 14.69 3.19
CA MET A 22 5.65 14.22 2.46
C MET A 22 4.64 13.49 3.35
N ASN A 23 4.92 13.36 4.65
CA ASN A 23 3.96 12.79 5.59
C ASN A 23 2.72 13.69 5.70
N PRO A 24 1.55 13.10 5.94
CA PRO A 24 0.37 13.90 6.23
C PRO A 24 0.61 14.72 7.50
N PRO A 25 -0.09 15.87 7.66
CA PRO A 25 -0.11 16.61 8.91
C PRO A 25 -0.36 15.67 10.12
N ALA A 26 0.27 15.99 11.25
CA ALA A 26 0.17 15.16 12.45
C ALA A 26 -1.31 14.87 12.80
N GLY A 27 -1.65 13.59 12.95
CA GLY A 27 -2.99 13.13 13.36
C GLY A 27 -3.85 12.48 12.26
N ASP A 28 -3.42 12.47 10.99
CA ASP A 28 -4.24 11.88 9.91
C ASP A 28 -4.21 10.32 9.90
N ASN A 29 -3.08 9.67 10.25
CA ASN A 29 -2.97 8.20 10.34
C ASN A 29 -1.72 7.78 11.13
N VAL A 30 -1.82 6.76 11.99
CA VAL A 30 -0.69 6.17 12.74
C VAL A 30 0.35 5.46 11.86
N LEU A 31 -0.02 5.14 10.62
CA LEU A 31 0.85 4.50 9.61
C LEU A 31 1.53 5.52 8.68
N PHE A 32 1.41 6.82 8.96
CA PHE A 32 1.97 7.91 8.14
C PHE A 32 1.47 7.92 6.69
N LEU A 33 0.28 7.35 6.44
CA LEU A 33 -0.37 7.34 5.13
C LEU A 33 -1.41 8.46 5.01
N TRP A 34 -1.54 9.01 3.80
CA TRP A 34 -2.62 9.92 3.47
C TRP A 34 -3.92 9.15 3.27
N CYS A 35 -4.96 9.57 3.99
CA CYS A 35 -6.29 9.00 3.85
C CYS A 35 -7.15 9.75 2.84
N ASP A 36 -6.78 10.98 2.49
CA ASP A 36 -7.50 11.79 1.50
C ASP A 36 -6.57 12.11 0.32
N LEU A 37 -6.93 11.56 -0.84
CA LEU A 37 -6.18 11.73 -2.08
C LEU A 37 -6.15 13.19 -2.55
N GLN A 38 -7.24 13.94 -2.41
CA GLN A 38 -7.29 15.33 -2.84
C GLN A 38 -6.41 16.21 -1.93
N ARG A 39 -6.42 15.95 -0.62
CA ARG A 39 -5.51 16.63 0.33
C ARG A 39 -4.04 16.33 0.00
N LEU A 40 -3.71 15.08 -0.32
CA LEU A 40 -2.36 14.71 -0.76
C LEU A 40 -1.97 15.47 -2.03
N LEU A 41 -2.82 15.46 -3.06
CA LEU A 41 -2.54 16.11 -4.33
C LEU A 41 -2.36 17.62 -4.17
N HIS A 42 -3.23 18.27 -3.40
CA HIS A 42 -3.10 19.69 -3.09
C HIS A 42 -1.81 20.01 -2.34
N HIS A 43 -1.41 19.15 -1.40
CA HIS A 43 -0.13 19.28 -0.71
C HIS A 43 1.04 19.18 -1.71
N LEU A 44 1.03 18.19 -2.60
CA LEU A 44 2.07 18.00 -3.61
C LEU A 44 2.15 19.18 -4.60
N GLU A 45 1.02 19.74 -5.02
CA GLU A 45 0.97 20.93 -5.88
C GLU A 45 1.62 22.16 -5.21
N ARG A 46 1.38 22.35 -3.91
CA ARG A 46 1.95 23.47 -3.14
C ARG A 46 3.43 23.29 -2.86
N SER A 47 3.86 22.07 -2.55
CA SER A 47 5.25 21.74 -2.23
C SER A 47 6.12 21.65 -3.49
N GLY A 48 5.52 21.48 -4.66
CA GLY A 48 6.21 21.30 -5.94
C GLY A 48 6.85 22.56 -6.55
N SER A 49 6.75 23.75 -5.95
CA SER A 49 7.27 24.97 -6.58
C SER A 49 8.77 25.22 -6.41
N GLU A 50 9.44 24.58 -5.45
CA GLU A 50 10.85 24.89 -5.15
C GLU A 50 11.85 23.76 -5.51
N ASP A 51 11.43 22.49 -5.63
CA ASP A 51 12.34 21.34 -5.84
C ASP A 51 11.69 20.13 -6.55
N ALA A 52 10.90 20.37 -7.60
CA ALA A 52 10.03 19.35 -8.25
C ALA A 52 10.78 18.13 -8.81
N ARG A 53 11.03 17.14 -7.97
CA ARG A 53 11.44 15.80 -8.41
C ARG A 53 10.21 15.04 -8.93
N PRO A 54 10.36 14.22 -9.98
CA PRO A 54 9.27 13.38 -10.44
C PRO A 54 8.86 12.39 -9.35
N PHE A 55 7.56 12.34 -9.05
CA PHE A 55 6.97 11.41 -8.09
C PHE A 55 5.89 10.54 -8.75
N ALA A 56 5.51 9.46 -8.08
CA ALA A 56 4.33 8.67 -8.40
C ALA A 56 3.46 8.58 -7.15
N VAL A 57 2.14 8.72 -7.33
CA VAL A 57 1.17 8.51 -6.26
C VAL A 57 0.68 7.07 -6.32
N ILE A 58 0.79 6.38 -5.19
CA ILE A 58 0.35 4.98 -5.04
C ILE A 58 -0.84 4.92 -4.10
N GLY A 59 -1.96 4.38 -4.59
CA GLY A 59 -3.11 4.01 -3.78
C GLY A 59 -2.96 2.59 -3.24
N ILE A 60 -3.39 2.38 -2.00
CA ILE A 60 -3.42 1.06 -1.35
C ILE A 60 -4.89 0.74 -1.05
N THR A 61 -5.34 -0.45 -1.41
CA THR A 61 -6.72 -0.89 -1.12
C THR A 61 -6.69 -2.32 -0.60
N ARG A 62 -7.28 -2.56 0.57
CA ARG A 62 -7.51 -3.92 1.05
C ARG A 62 -8.52 -4.60 0.13
N ILE A 63 -8.22 -5.82 -0.29
CA ILE A 63 -9.17 -6.63 -1.04
C ILE A 63 -9.82 -7.62 -0.09
N ASP A 64 -11.13 -7.53 0.04
CA ASP A 64 -11.90 -8.43 0.87
C ASP A 64 -11.87 -9.84 0.27
N GLU A 65 -11.49 -10.81 1.10
CA GLU A 65 -11.63 -12.23 0.77
C GLU A 65 -13.08 -12.63 1.01
N PRO A 66 -13.76 -13.31 0.07
CA PRO A 66 -15.20 -13.59 0.13
C PRO A 66 -15.68 -14.23 1.45
N ASP A 67 -14.82 -15.03 2.09
CA ASP A 67 -15.17 -15.84 3.26
C ASP A 67 -14.42 -15.43 4.54
N ALA A 68 -13.63 -14.35 4.53
CA ALA A 68 -12.85 -13.95 5.70
C ALA A 68 -13.72 -13.19 6.73
N GLN A 69 -14.04 -13.86 7.84
CA GLN A 69 -14.68 -13.24 9.02
C GLN A 69 -13.66 -12.61 9.97
N VAL A 70 -12.78 -11.77 9.45
CA VAL A 70 -11.80 -11.06 10.28
C VAL A 70 -12.32 -9.66 10.57
N GLU A 71 -12.56 -9.36 11.85
CA GLU A 71 -12.91 -8.02 12.29
C GLU A 71 -11.76 -7.06 11.97
N TRP A 72 -12.08 -5.96 11.30
CA TRP A 72 -11.12 -4.96 10.87
C TRP A 72 -11.52 -3.60 11.38
N VAL A 73 -10.56 -2.93 11.99
CA VAL A 73 -10.68 -1.54 12.39
C VAL A 73 -9.79 -0.71 11.45
N PRO A 74 -10.38 0.04 10.51
CA PRO A 74 -9.59 0.90 9.64
C PRO A 74 -8.88 1.97 10.46
N GLN A 75 -7.60 2.21 10.16
CA GLN A 75 -6.80 3.25 10.82
C GLN A 75 -7.27 4.67 10.44
N CYS A 76 -7.99 4.79 9.32
CA CYS A 76 -8.67 5.99 8.87
C CYS A 76 -9.72 5.65 7.81
N ASP A 77 -10.61 6.60 7.51
CA ASP A 77 -11.58 6.48 6.42
C ASP A 77 -11.00 7.03 5.11
N PRO A 78 -10.61 6.17 4.14
CA PRO A 78 -10.00 6.65 2.91
C PRO A 78 -11.01 7.38 2.00
N VAL A 79 -10.54 8.46 1.38
CA VAL A 79 -11.25 9.29 0.41
C VAL A 79 -10.40 9.39 -0.87
N PRO A 80 -10.76 8.69 -1.95
CA PRO A 80 -11.94 7.84 -2.09
C PRO A 80 -11.82 6.50 -1.34
N ALA A 81 -12.96 5.94 -0.93
CA ALA A 81 -13.00 4.67 -0.20
C ALA A 81 -12.66 3.44 -1.07
N LYS A 82 -12.68 3.58 -2.40
CA LYS A 82 -12.38 2.53 -3.36
C LYS A 82 -11.49 3.09 -4.47
N ALA A 83 -10.65 2.22 -5.03
CA ALA A 83 -9.88 2.55 -6.22
C ALA A 83 -10.80 2.97 -7.38
N ALA A 84 -10.46 4.07 -8.05
CA ALA A 84 -11.21 4.56 -9.20
C ALA A 84 -10.82 3.80 -10.48
N ALA A 85 -11.72 3.77 -11.47
CA ALA A 85 -11.51 3.03 -12.73
C ALA A 85 -10.25 3.47 -13.53
N GLY A 86 -9.77 4.70 -13.33
CA GLY A 86 -8.56 5.21 -13.98
C GLY A 86 -7.25 4.81 -13.28
N TRP A 87 -7.32 4.11 -12.14
CA TRP A 87 -6.13 3.69 -11.40
C TRP A 87 -5.57 2.39 -11.97
N LYS A 88 -4.25 2.33 -12.16
CA LYS A 88 -3.59 1.16 -12.73
C LYS A 88 -3.12 0.23 -11.63
N LEU A 89 -3.70 -0.96 -11.53
CA LEU A 89 -3.22 -2.01 -10.63
C LEU A 89 -1.76 -2.39 -10.97
N LEU A 90 -0.91 -2.39 -9.95
CA LEU A 90 0.51 -2.76 -10.02
C LEU A 90 0.77 -4.18 -9.53
N GLY A 91 -0.16 -4.76 -8.77
CA GLY A 91 -0.10 -6.10 -8.19
C GLY A 91 -0.64 -6.11 -6.76
N PHE A 92 -0.53 -7.28 -6.13
CA PHE A 92 -0.99 -7.52 -4.76
C PHE A 92 0.17 -7.78 -3.81
N ASP A 93 0.12 -7.16 -2.64
CA ASP A 93 0.97 -7.46 -1.48
C ASP A 93 0.13 -8.15 -0.40
N VAL A 94 0.80 -8.79 0.55
CA VAL A 94 0.17 -9.49 1.68
C VAL A 94 0.80 -9.00 2.97
N SER A 95 0.01 -8.33 3.80
CA SER A 95 0.54 -7.59 4.95
C SER A 95 -0.40 -7.64 6.15
N ASP A 96 0.11 -7.42 7.35
CA ASP A 96 -0.71 -7.31 8.56
C ASP A 96 -1.46 -5.96 8.62
N ALA A 97 -2.21 -5.75 9.71
CA ALA A 97 -2.96 -4.51 9.93
C ALA A 97 -2.09 -3.25 10.08
N ALA A 98 -0.81 -3.43 10.44
CA ALA A 98 0.19 -2.37 10.49
C ALA A 98 0.97 -2.23 9.17
N LEU A 99 0.52 -2.93 8.12
CA LEU A 99 1.11 -2.99 6.78
C LEU A 99 2.50 -3.65 6.73
N LEU A 100 2.90 -4.41 7.75
CA LEU A 100 4.11 -5.22 7.71
C LEU A 100 3.94 -6.32 6.64
N SER A 101 4.78 -6.30 5.62
CA SER A 101 4.62 -7.22 4.48
C SER A 101 5.23 -8.59 4.74
N GLY A 102 4.39 -9.61 4.55
CA GLY A 102 4.77 -11.02 4.56
C GLY A 102 5.77 -11.35 3.46
N LEU A 103 5.76 -10.67 2.32
CA LEU A 103 6.67 -10.95 1.20
C LEU A 103 8.12 -10.55 1.48
N SER A 104 8.35 -9.58 2.37
CA SER A 104 9.65 -8.91 2.46
C SER A 104 10.16 -8.63 3.87
N ASN A 105 9.31 -8.59 4.90
CA ASN A 105 9.73 -8.14 6.23
C ASN A 105 9.23 -9.03 7.38
N CYS A 106 9.19 -10.35 7.15
CA CYS A 106 8.82 -11.34 8.17
C CYS A 106 9.90 -12.40 8.43
N GLY A 107 11.18 -12.01 8.38
CA GLY A 107 12.31 -12.83 8.86
C GLY A 107 12.38 -14.26 8.33
N TYR A 108 12.78 -14.45 7.07
CA TYR A 108 12.98 -15.78 6.46
C TYR A 108 14.34 -16.37 6.79
N ASP A 109 14.40 -17.67 7.09
CA ASP A 109 15.68 -18.40 7.10
C ASP A 109 16.10 -18.83 5.68
N GLY A 110 17.36 -19.27 5.53
CA GLY A 110 17.93 -19.61 4.23
C GLY A 110 17.34 -20.85 3.55
N ALA A 111 16.84 -21.82 4.31
CA ALA A 111 16.20 -23.01 3.75
C ALA A 111 14.76 -22.68 3.32
N GLU A 112 14.06 -21.93 4.17
CA GLU A 112 12.70 -21.47 3.93
C GLU A 112 12.63 -20.53 2.72
N ILE A 113 13.53 -19.55 2.60
CA ILE A 113 13.54 -18.63 1.46
C ILE A 113 13.74 -19.37 0.13
N SER A 114 14.50 -20.46 0.13
CA SER A 114 14.74 -21.28 -1.07
C SER A 114 13.47 -22.00 -1.50
N ALA A 115 12.75 -22.61 -0.54
CA ALA A 115 11.46 -23.26 -0.81
C ALA A 115 10.39 -22.24 -1.22
N PHE A 116 10.31 -21.10 -0.54
CA PHE A 116 9.36 -20.04 -0.84
C PHE A 116 9.61 -19.41 -2.21
N ARG A 117 10.88 -19.12 -2.56
CA ARG A 117 11.21 -18.62 -3.90
C ARG A 117 10.79 -19.61 -4.99
N LYS A 118 11.03 -20.90 -4.79
CA LYS A 118 10.62 -21.92 -5.76
C LYS A 118 9.11 -21.94 -5.99
N ARG A 119 8.31 -21.74 -4.94
CA ARG A 119 6.84 -21.74 -5.05
C ARG A 119 6.28 -20.41 -5.54
N TRP A 120 6.68 -19.30 -4.94
CA TRP A 120 5.99 -18.01 -5.09
C TRP A 120 6.62 -17.07 -6.13
N ALA A 121 7.94 -17.14 -6.35
CA ALA A 121 8.62 -16.23 -7.28
C ALA A 121 8.05 -16.26 -8.71
N PRO A 122 7.61 -17.39 -9.29
CA PRO A 122 6.97 -17.41 -10.60
C PRO A 122 5.70 -16.57 -10.72
N HIS A 123 5.04 -16.27 -9.59
CA HIS A 123 3.80 -15.49 -9.55
C HIS A 123 4.03 -14.01 -9.22
N LEU A 124 5.29 -13.61 -8.98
CA LEU A 124 5.65 -12.23 -8.70
C LEU A 124 6.02 -11.50 -9.99
N ASN A 125 5.54 -10.27 -10.14
CA ASN A 125 5.93 -9.40 -11.23
C ASN A 125 7.26 -8.68 -10.95
N ARG A 126 7.69 -7.83 -11.89
CA ARG A 126 8.92 -7.01 -11.79
C ARG A 126 8.97 -6.06 -10.59
N ASN A 127 7.84 -5.80 -9.94
CA ASN A 127 7.75 -4.99 -8.72
C ASN A 127 7.78 -5.85 -7.44
N HIS A 128 7.89 -7.17 -7.59
CA HIS A 128 7.82 -8.18 -6.52
C HIS A 128 6.45 -8.28 -5.85
N LEU A 129 5.39 -7.96 -6.59
CA LEU A 129 4.00 -8.12 -6.17
C LEU A 129 3.37 -9.31 -6.90
N PHE A 130 2.39 -9.96 -6.28
CA PHE A 130 1.60 -10.99 -6.96
C PHE A 130 0.79 -10.39 -8.12
N THR A 131 0.71 -11.10 -9.24
CA THR A 131 -0.15 -10.70 -10.38
C THR A 131 -1.57 -11.20 -10.28
N GLU A 132 -1.78 -12.28 -9.54
CA GLU A 132 -3.05 -13.00 -9.39
C GLU A 132 -3.50 -12.91 -7.94
N ILE A 133 -4.76 -12.55 -7.71
CA ILE A 133 -5.28 -12.32 -6.35
C ILE A 133 -5.45 -13.64 -5.59
N GLU A 134 -5.81 -14.71 -6.28
CA GLU A 134 -5.99 -16.04 -5.72
C GLU A 134 -4.69 -16.55 -5.11
N ILE A 135 -3.57 -16.31 -5.80
CA ILE A 135 -2.23 -16.65 -5.31
C ILE A 135 -1.87 -15.81 -4.08
N ALA A 136 -2.27 -14.54 -4.04
CA ALA A 136 -2.07 -13.69 -2.87
C ALA A 136 -2.87 -14.19 -1.66
N TRP A 137 -4.10 -14.66 -1.84
CA TRP A 137 -4.89 -15.29 -0.76
C TRP A 137 -4.25 -16.59 -0.27
N GLU A 138 -3.77 -17.45 -1.17
CA GLU A 138 -3.02 -18.65 -0.76
C GLU A 138 -1.77 -18.29 0.07
N PHE A 139 -1.01 -17.28 -0.38
CA PHE A 139 0.17 -16.82 0.33
C PHE A 139 -0.18 -16.21 1.69
N ARG A 140 -1.28 -15.47 1.79
CA ARG A 140 -1.82 -14.95 3.06
C ARG A 140 -2.11 -16.07 4.05
N ALA A 141 -2.77 -17.15 3.62
CA ALA A 141 -3.06 -18.28 4.49
C ALA A 141 -1.78 -19.00 4.98
N VAL A 142 -0.72 -19.04 4.15
CA VAL A 142 0.58 -19.57 4.55
C VAL A 142 1.29 -18.65 5.53
N THR A 143 1.26 -17.34 5.27
CA THR A 143 1.89 -16.32 6.11
C THR A 143 1.24 -16.27 7.49
N ASP A 144 -0.09 -16.33 7.59
CA ASP A 144 -0.83 -16.39 8.87
C ASP A 144 -0.37 -17.55 9.77
N ARG A 145 -0.08 -18.71 9.16
CA ARG A 145 0.40 -19.88 9.92
C ARG A 145 1.86 -19.75 10.34
N ARG A 146 2.65 -19.08 9.51
CA ARG A 146 4.10 -18.91 9.68
C ARG A 146 4.42 -17.84 10.71
N VAL A 147 3.74 -16.70 10.66
CA VAL A 147 4.03 -15.48 11.42
C VAL A 147 2.83 -15.17 12.32
N LYS A 148 2.59 -16.05 13.29
CA LYS A 148 1.36 -16.03 14.11
C LYS A 148 1.21 -14.76 14.93
N GLU A 149 2.33 -14.16 15.32
CA GLU A 149 2.38 -12.91 16.10
C GLU A 149 1.90 -11.69 15.30
N HIS A 150 1.90 -11.77 13.97
CA HIS A 150 1.43 -10.72 13.06
C HIS A 150 0.10 -11.09 12.36
N ALA A 151 -0.37 -12.33 12.52
CA ALA A 151 -1.67 -12.72 12.01
C ALA A 151 -2.79 -11.93 12.72
N PRO A 152 -3.85 -11.51 12.01
CA PRO A 152 -4.15 -11.82 10.62
C PRO A 152 -3.43 -10.92 9.60
N PHE A 153 -2.98 -11.53 8.51
CA PHE A 153 -2.56 -10.88 7.27
C PHE A 153 -3.76 -10.68 6.33
N PHE A 154 -3.65 -9.67 5.47
CA PHE A 154 -4.64 -9.27 4.49
C PHE A 154 -3.99 -9.06 3.12
N VAL A 155 -4.78 -9.17 2.05
CA VAL A 155 -4.34 -8.88 0.69
C VAL A 155 -4.61 -7.42 0.37
N TYR A 156 -3.60 -6.72 -0.13
CA TYR A 156 -3.68 -5.32 -0.55
C TYR A 156 -3.34 -5.17 -2.02
N GLY A 157 -4.22 -4.54 -2.79
CA GLY A 157 -3.91 -4.06 -4.13
C GLY A 157 -3.14 -2.74 -4.08
N LEU A 158 -2.02 -2.67 -4.81
CA LEU A 158 -1.28 -1.43 -5.00
C LEU A 158 -1.61 -0.86 -6.38
N TYR A 159 -1.98 0.42 -6.44
CA TYR A 159 -2.42 1.07 -7.65
C TYR A 159 -1.59 2.30 -7.94
N ARG A 160 -1.14 2.47 -9.18
CA ARG A 160 -0.60 3.75 -9.64
C ARG A 160 -1.75 4.68 -10.00
N ILE A 161 -1.75 5.85 -9.40
CA ILE A 161 -2.67 6.94 -9.72
C ILE A 161 -1.98 7.83 -10.76
N GLU A 162 -2.48 7.79 -11.99
CA GLU A 162 -2.01 8.65 -13.07
C GLU A 162 -2.60 10.05 -12.89
N SER A 163 -1.87 11.10 -13.29
CA SER A 163 -2.37 12.48 -13.21
C SER A 163 -3.65 12.73 -14.00
N GLN A 164 -3.94 11.89 -15.01
CA GLN A 164 -5.20 11.90 -15.77
C GLN A 164 -6.33 11.09 -15.11
N GLY A 165 -6.02 10.25 -14.13
CA GLY A 165 -7.00 9.47 -13.34
C GLY A 165 -7.51 10.22 -12.10
N ILE A 166 -7.14 11.48 -11.94
CA ILE A 166 -7.60 12.39 -10.90
C ILE A 166 -8.88 13.06 -11.40
N PRO A 167 -10.06 12.80 -10.80
CA PRO A 167 -11.29 13.49 -11.21
C PRO A 167 -11.13 15.00 -11.02
N ARG A 168 -11.19 15.77 -12.11
CA ARG A 168 -11.31 17.23 -12.03
C ARG A 168 -12.75 17.56 -11.65
N GLY A 169 -12.98 18.17 -10.49
CA GLY A 169 -14.27 18.74 -10.11
C GLY A 169 -15.10 17.94 -9.07
N TRP A 170 -14.47 17.20 -8.16
CA TRP A 170 -15.20 16.75 -6.96
C TRP A 170 -15.55 17.97 -6.09
N PRO A 171 -16.77 18.06 -5.50
CA PRO A 171 -17.20 19.28 -4.85
C PRO A 171 -16.24 19.64 -3.72
N GLU A 172 -15.79 20.90 -3.72
CA GLU A 172 -15.10 21.50 -2.59
C GLU A 172 -15.88 21.16 -1.32
N ILE A 173 -15.22 20.49 -0.37
CA ILE A 173 -15.77 20.32 0.95
C ILE A 173 -15.89 21.74 1.51
N SER A 174 -17.09 22.30 1.43
CA SER A 174 -17.41 23.57 2.05
C SER A 174 -17.11 23.41 3.54
N HIS A 175 -16.03 24.02 4.00
CA HIS A 175 -15.78 24.21 5.42
C HIS A 175 -17.03 24.88 5.99
N ARG A 176 -17.84 24.12 6.73
CA ARG A 176 -18.84 24.71 7.62
C ARG A 176 -18.04 25.45 8.70
N GLN A 177 -18.35 26.73 8.80
CA GLN A 177 -17.81 27.71 9.73
C GLN A 177 -17.95 27.27 11.19
#